data_AF-A0A2A7MEI2-F1
#
_entry.id   AF-A0A2A7MEI2-F1
#
_cell.length_a   1.000
_cell.length_b   1.000
_cell.length_c   1.000
_cell.angle_alpha   90.00
_cell.angle_beta   90.00
_cell.angle_gamma   90.00
#
_symmetry.space_group_name_H-M   'P 1'
#
loop_
_entity.id
_entity.type
_entity.pdbx_description
1 polymer ?
#
loop_
_entity_poly.entity_id
_entity_poly.type
_entity_poly.pdbx_seq_one_letter_code
_entity_poly.pdbx_strand_id
1 'polypeptide(L)'
;MIDSEEEKHKIILMEHQFECQVNHIKNLEKFYNDTSKIQHDMKNHIICLKSLAFNNNLSELKSYLLKLDDTLKKSALKIKTGNPISDCIITEKLDIASAHNIDFNCNFIIPKNSSIDSFDLCILLGNSLDNAIEACNKITSSTIKKK
;
A
#
# COMPACT_ATOMS: atom_id res chain seq x y z
N MET A 1 20.40 -43.85 20.44
CA MET A 1 19.74 -43.67 19.12
C MET A 1 18.73 -42.53 19.19
N ILE A 2 17.88 -42.48 20.22
CA ILE A 2 16.94 -41.38 20.50
C ILE A 2 17.66 -40.02 20.68
N ASP A 3 18.77 -39.98 21.44
CA ASP A 3 19.56 -38.74 21.63
C ASP A 3 20.08 -38.13 20.32
N SER A 4 20.37 -38.96 19.31
CA SER A 4 20.86 -38.48 18.01
C SER A 4 19.74 -37.86 17.16
N GLU A 5 18.49 -38.28 17.35
CA GLU A 5 17.34 -37.66 16.68
C GLU A 5 16.93 -36.36 17.34
N GLU A 6 16.97 -36.28 18.68
CA GLU A 6 16.73 -35.02 19.41
C GLU A 6 17.78 -33.96 19.07
N GLU A 7 19.05 -34.35 18.97
CA GLU A 7 20.14 -33.45 18.60
C GLU A 7 19.99 -32.93 17.16
N LYS A 8 19.61 -33.79 16.21
CA LYS A 8 19.26 -33.38 14.84
C LYS A 8 18.07 -32.42 14.81
N HIS A 9 17.03 -32.70 15.58
CA HIS A 9 15.85 -31.83 15.63
C HIS A 9 16.17 -30.45 16.23
N LYS A 10 17.09 -30.40 17.21
CA LYS A 10 17.58 -29.15 17.79
C LYS A 10 18.42 -28.33 16.80
N ILE A 11 19.27 -28.99 16.01
CA ILE A 11 20.06 -28.35 14.95
C ILE A 11 19.13 -27.71 13.90
N ILE A 12 18.13 -28.45 13.42
CA ILE A 12 17.14 -27.95 12.44
C ILE A 12 16.39 -26.73 12.99
N LEU A 13 15.98 -26.77 14.26
CA LEU A 13 15.29 -25.65 14.89
C LEU A 13 16.20 -24.41 15.01
N MET A 14 17.48 -24.60 15.36
CA MET A 14 18.46 -23.52 15.41
C MET A 14 18.74 -22.92 14.02
N GLU A 15 18.84 -23.75 12.98
CA GLU A 15 19.00 -23.30 11.59
C GLU A 15 17.82 -22.44 11.14
N HIS A 16 16.58 -22.89 11.42
CA HIS A 16 15.38 -22.12 11.10
C HIS A 16 15.32 -20.79 11.87
N GLN A 17 15.68 -20.78 13.16
CA GLN A 17 15.77 -19.54 13.94
C GLN A 17 16.80 -18.57 13.37
N PHE A 18 17.97 -19.09 12.96
CA PHE A 18 19.02 -18.29 12.35
C PHE A 18 18.55 -17.69 11.02
N GLU A 19 17.89 -18.47 10.16
CA GLU A 19 17.32 -17.99 8.90
C GLU A 19 16.29 -16.87 9.12
N CYS A 20 15.42 -17.04 10.10
CA CYS A 20 14.46 -16.00 10.52
C CYS A 20 15.16 -14.71 10.97
N GLN A 21 16.24 -14.79 11.75
CA GLN A 21 17.03 -13.63 12.17
C GLN A 21 17.71 -12.94 10.99
N VAL A 22 18.30 -13.70 10.07
CA VAL A 22 18.92 -13.16 8.85
C VAL A 22 17.89 -12.41 8.02
N ASN A 23 16.69 -12.99 7.82
CA ASN A 23 15.61 -12.33 7.09
C ASN A 23 15.10 -11.08 7.82
N HIS A 24 15.04 -11.10 9.16
CA HIS A 24 14.69 -9.93 9.95
C HIS A 24 15.69 -8.78 9.77
N ILE A 25 16.99 -9.07 9.80
CA ILE A 25 18.04 -8.06 9.57
C ILE A 25 17.93 -7.48 8.16
N LYS A 26 17.76 -8.31 7.13
CA LYS A 26 17.55 -7.84 5.74
C LYS A 26 16.34 -6.91 5.62
N ASN A 27 15.25 -7.23 6.31
CA ASN A 27 14.05 -6.39 6.33
C ASN A 27 14.30 -5.05 7.03
N LEU A 28 15.07 -5.05 8.13
CA LEU A 28 15.49 -3.81 8.79
C LEU A 28 16.37 -2.95 7.88
N GLU A 29 17.37 -3.54 7.22
CA GLU A 29 18.23 -2.82 6.27
C GLU A 29 17.42 -2.19 5.14
N LYS A 30 16.47 -2.94 4.58
CA LYS A 30 15.54 -2.43 3.57
C LYS A 30 14.73 -1.25 4.11
N PHE A 31 14.15 -1.40 5.30
CA PHE A 31 13.38 -0.35 5.95
C PHE A 31 14.22 0.93 6.20
N TYR A 32 15.46 0.79 6.67
CA TYR A 32 16.36 1.92 6.85
C TYR A 32 16.69 2.62 5.53
N ASN A 33 16.97 1.85 4.48
CA ASN A 33 17.23 2.41 3.15
C ASN A 33 16.02 3.16 2.58
N ASP A 34 14.82 2.60 2.72
CA ASP A 34 13.59 3.23 2.25
C ASP A 34 13.30 4.51 3.04
N THR A 35 13.50 4.48 4.37
CA THR A 35 13.38 5.66 5.23
C THR A 35 14.39 6.75 4.85
N SER A 36 15.63 6.38 4.57
CA SER A 36 16.68 7.33 4.15
C SER A 36 16.33 8.02 2.83
N LYS A 37 15.71 7.30 1.88
CA LYS A 37 15.24 7.89 0.62
C LYS A 37 14.14 8.91 0.86
N ILE A 38 13.15 8.58 1.70
CA ILE A 38 12.07 9.50 2.08
C ILE A 38 12.66 10.77 2.70
N GLN A 39 13.60 10.64 3.64
CA GLN A 39 14.26 11.80 4.27
C GLN A 39 15.01 12.67 3.25
N HIS A 40 15.72 12.03 2.31
CA HIS A 40 16.43 12.73 1.24
C HIS A 40 15.46 13.55 0.35
N ASP A 41 14.36 12.94 -0.06
CA ASP A 41 13.38 13.60 -0.92
C ASP A 41 12.65 14.74 -0.19
N MET A 42 12.30 14.53 1.09
CA MET A 42 11.76 15.61 1.94
C MET A 42 12.73 16.78 2.08
N LYS A 43 14.03 16.52 2.23
CA LYS A 43 15.05 17.57 2.29
C LYS A 43 15.07 18.39 1.00
N ASN A 44 14.97 17.73 -0.16
CA ASN A 44 14.91 18.41 -1.46
C ASN A 44 13.66 19.28 -1.59
N HIS A 45 12.48 18.79 -1.17
CA HIS A 45 11.26 19.59 -1.14
C HIS A 45 11.40 20.84 -0.26
N ILE A 46 12.01 20.71 0.92
CA ILE A 46 12.26 21.85 1.82
C ILE A 46 13.19 22.88 1.16
N ILE A 47 14.23 22.44 0.46
CA ILE A 47 15.15 23.34 -0.27
C ILE A 47 14.39 24.10 -1.37
N CYS A 48 13.58 23.42 -2.17
CA CYS A 48 12.75 24.06 -3.19
C CYS A 48 11.78 25.08 -2.59
N LEU A 49 11.05 24.72 -1.52
CA LEU A 49 10.12 25.61 -0.84
C LEU A 49 10.82 26.87 -0.29
N LYS A 50 11.99 26.71 0.33
CA LYS A 50 12.80 27.83 0.81
C LYS A 50 13.20 28.75 -0.35
N SER A 51 13.71 28.20 -1.45
CA SER A 51 14.12 28.97 -2.63
C SER A 51 12.95 29.80 -3.20
N LEU A 52 11.78 29.17 -3.38
CA LEU A 52 10.58 29.84 -3.88
C LEU A 52 10.09 30.94 -2.93
N ALA A 53 10.16 30.70 -1.62
CA ALA A 53 9.78 31.69 -0.61
C ALA A 53 10.73 32.90 -0.59
N PHE A 54 12.05 32.69 -0.67
CA PHE A 54 13.03 33.79 -0.69
C PHE A 54 13.00 34.62 -1.98
N ASN A 55 12.59 34.04 -3.10
CA ASN A 55 12.47 34.73 -4.38
C ASN A 55 11.15 35.52 -4.53
N ASN A 56 10.33 35.65 -3.48
CA ASN A 56 9.01 36.29 -3.49
C ASN A 56 8.05 35.74 -4.57
N ASN A 57 8.28 34.53 -5.08
CA ASN A 57 7.43 33.92 -6.10
C ASN A 57 6.24 33.19 -5.46
N LEU A 58 5.30 33.97 -4.90
CA LEU A 58 4.16 33.44 -4.14
C LEU A 58 3.25 32.53 -4.99
N SER A 59 3.13 32.80 -6.29
CA SER A 59 2.29 32.00 -7.20
C SER A 59 2.87 30.60 -7.39
N GLU A 60 4.18 30.52 -7.68
CA GLU A 60 4.88 29.26 -7.88
C GLU A 60 4.98 28.46 -6.58
N LEU A 61 5.19 29.12 -5.44
CA LEU A 61 5.15 28.50 -4.12
C LEU A 61 3.81 27.81 -3.84
N LYS A 62 2.69 28.49 -4.09
CA LYS A 62 1.33 27.92 -3.91
C LYS A 62 1.11 26.72 -4.83
N SER A 63 1.51 26.83 -6.10
CA SER A 63 1.41 25.72 -7.07
C SER A 63 2.22 24.50 -6.63
N TYR A 64 3.44 24.73 -6.15
CA TYR A 64 4.31 23.65 -5.66
C TYR A 64 3.73 22.95 -4.42
N LEU A 65 3.19 23.72 -3.47
CA LEU A 65 2.53 23.17 -2.27
C LEU A 65 1.31 22.30 -2.62
N LEU A 66 0.48 22.72 -3.58
CA LEU A 66 -0.65 21.93 -4.05
C LEU A 66 -0.19 20.61 -4.69
N LYS A 67 0.84 20.65 -5.53
CA LYS A 67 1.41 19.43 -6.14
C LYS A 67 2.00 18.48 -5.09
N LEU A 68 2.65 19.03 -4.06
CA LEU A 68 3.21 18.24 -2.97
C LEU A 68 2.09 17.56 -2.15
N ASP A 69 1.02 18.29 -1.84
CA ASP A 69 -0.16 17.76 -1.15
C ASP A 69 -0.85 16.64 -1.95
N ASP A 70 -1.05 16.83 -3.26
CA ASP A 70 -1.59 15.80 -4.14
C ASP A 70 -0.72 14.55 -4.21
N THR A 71 0.61 14.72 -4.25
CA THR A 71 1.56 13.60 -4.29
C THR A 71 1.52 12.81 -2.98
N LEU A 72 1.45 13.49 -1.84
CA LEU A 72 1.34 12.86 -0.53
C LEU A 72 0.00 12.14 -0.36
N LYS A 73 -1.11 12.73 -0.82
CA LYS A 73 -2.44 12.10 -0.81
C LYS A 73 -2.52 10.84 -1.67
N LYS A 74 -1.83 10.81 -2.82
CA LYS A 74 -1.73 9.60 -3.67
C LYS A 74 -0.86 8.51 -3.03
N SER A 75 0.12 8.90 -2.22
CA SER A 75 1.02 7.96 -1.53
C SER A 75 0.42 7.34 -0.25
N ALA A 76 -0.57 7.99 0.35
CA ALA A 76 -1.33 7.42 1.44
C ALA A 76 -2.28 6.35 0.89
N LEU A 77 -2.10 5.09 1.30
CA LEU A 77 -3.13 4.07 1.11
C LEU A 77 -4.44 4.61 1.71
N LYS A 78 -5.42 4.90 0.84
CA LYS A 78 -6.74 5.42 1.24
C LYS A 78 -7.51 4.39 2.07
N ILE A 79 -7.12 3.12 1.94
CA ILE A 79 -7.77 1.95 2.51
C ILE A 79 -6.84 1.29 3.54
N LYS A 80 -7.39 0.99 4.72
CA LYS A 80 -6.68 0.32 5.83
C LYS A 80 -7.55 -0.82 6.37
N THR A 81 -7.33 -2.01 5.84
CA THR A 81 -8.11 -3.23 6.10
C THR A 81 -7.43 -4.15 7.10
N GLY A 82 -6.18 -3.84 7.47
CA GLY A 82 -5.34 -4.64 8.34
C GLY A 82 -4.44 -5.63 7.59
N ASN A 83 -4.54 -5.70 6.26
CA ASN A 83 -3.64 -6.48 5.41
C ASN A 83 -3.12 -5.61 4.24
N PRO A 84 -1.78 -5.44 4.10
CA PRO A 84 -1.20 -4.57 3.08
C PRO A 84 -1.54 -4.95 1.63
N ILE A 85 -1.76 -6.23 1.35
CA ILE A 85 -2.01 -6.71 -0.02
C ILE A 85 -3.43 -6.33 -0.44
N SER A 86 -4.43 -6.52 0.44
CA SER A 86 -5.79 -6.06 0.17
C SER A 86 -5.90 -4.55 0.14
N ASP A 87 -5.14 -3.83 0.97
CA ASP A 87 -5.08 -2.37 0.94
C ASP A 87 -4.61 -1.86 -0.43
N CYS A 88 -3.60 -2.51 -1.01
CA CYS A 88 -3.09 -2.20 -2.34
C CYS A 88 -4.16 -2.40 -3.42
N ILE A 89 -4.78 -3.59 -3.47
CA ILE A 89 -5.76 -3.94 -4.50
C ILE A 89 -6.99 -3.03 -4.42
N ILE A 90 -7.54 -2.82 -3.22
CA ILE A 90 -8.74 -1.98 -3.08
C ILE A 90 -8.41 -0.53 -3.45
N THR A 91 -7.23 -0.03 -3.07
CA THR A 91 -6.80 1.32 -3.46
C THR A 91 -6.71 1.46 -4.98
N GLU A 92 -6.10 0.48 -5.67
CA GLU A 92 -6.04 0.45 -7.13
C GLU A 92 -7.43 0.47 -7.78
N LYS A 93 -8.35 -0.41 -7.33
CA LYS A 93 -9.71 -0.48 -7.89
C LYS A 93 -10.54 0.77 -7.59
N LEU A 94 -10.33 1.41 -6.43
CA LEU A 94 -10.97 2.68 -6.08
C LEU A 94 -10.53 3.80 -7.02
N ASP A 95 -9.24 3.86 -7.37
CA ASP A 95 -8.74 4.85 -8.32
C ASP A 95 -9.30 4.62 -9.73
N ILE A 96 -9.40 3.36 -10.17
CA ILE A 96 -10.05 3.00 -11.45
C ILE A 96 -11.54 3.39 -11.44
N ALA A 97 -12.28 3.06 -10.39
CA ALA A 97 -13.69 3.39 -10.24
C ALA A 97 -13.91 4.93 -10.27
N SER A 98 -13.05 5.67 -9.56
CA SER A 98 -13.07 7.13 -9.53
C SER A 98 -12.86 7.73 -10.92
N ALA A 99 -11.92 7.20 -11.71
CA ALA A 99 -11.69 7.63 -13.08
C ALA A 99 -12.90 7.40 -14.00
N HIS A 100 -13.76 6.44 -13.70
CA HIS A 100 -14.98 6.12 -14.44
C HIS A 100 -16.24 6.80 -13.86
N ASN A 101 -16.08 7.71 -12.90
CA ASN A 101 -17.18 8.36 -12.17
C ASN A 101 -18.14 7.34 -11.51
N ILE A 102 -17.59 6.26 -10.98
CA ILE A 102 -18.31 5.25 -10.20
C ILE A 102 -18.14 5.61 -8.72
N ASP A 103 -19.26 5.69 -7.99
CA ASP A 103 -19.24 5.88 -6.54
C ASP A 103 -18.74 4.59 -5.86
N PHE A 104 -17.65 4.68 -5.11
CA PHE A 104 -16.99 3.51 -4.51
C PHE A 104 -16.86 3.69 -3.01
N ASN A 105 -17.61 2.88 -2.24
CA ASN A 105 -17.57 2.89 -0.78
C ASN A 105 -16.98 1.58 -0.25
N CYS A 106 -15.89 1.69 0.52
CA CYS A 106 -15.22 0.55 1.12
C CYS A 106 -15.38 0.55 2.64
N ASN A 107 -16.01 -0.50 3.16
CA ASN A 107 -16.00 -0.82 4.59
C ASN A 107 -15.54 -2.28 4.76
N PHE A 108 -14.24 -2.49 4.66
CA PHE A 108 -13.64 -3.82 4.62
C PHE A 108 -12.60 -3.98 5.73
N ILE A 109 -12.70 -5.06 6.51
CA ILE A 109 -11.79 -5.39 7.60
C ILE A 109 -11.51 -6.89 7.54
N ILE A 110 -10.24 -7.27 7.56
CA ILE A 110 -9.87 -8.68 7.65
C ILE A 110 -9.67 -9.05 9.12
N PRO A 111 -10.41 -10.06 9.65
CA PRO A 111 -10.20 -10.55 11.01
C PRO A 111 -8.78 -11.13 11.15
N LYS A 112 -8.11 -10.82 12.27
CA LYS A 112 -6.74 -11.30 12.55
C LYS A 112 -6.59 -12.84 12.57
N ASN A 113 -7.70 -13.57 12.77
CA ASN A 113 -7.74 -15.03 12.84
C ASN A 113 -8.37 -15.65 11.57
N SER A 114 -8.35 -14.93 10.44
CA SER A 114 -8.80 -15.46 9.15
C SER A 114 -7.93 -16.64 8.73
N SER A 115 -8.54 -17.78 8.43
CA SER A 115 -7.89 -18.95 7.83
C SER A 115 -7.70 -18.83 6.31
N ILE A 116 -8.19 -17.74 5.71
CA ILE A 116 -8.09 -17.48 4.28
C ILE A 116 -6.70 -16.94 3.97
N ASP A 117 -6.03 -17.56 3.01
CA ASP A 117 -4.75 -17.08 2.52
C ASP A 117 -4.88 -15.68 1.90
N SER A 118 -3.90 -14.81 2.18
CA SER A 118 -3.96 -13.41 1.76
C SER A 118 -3.90 -13.26 0.23
N PHE A 119 -3.21 -14.16 -0.46
CA PHE A 119 -3.08 -14.15 -1.91
C PHE A 119 -4.39 -14.60 -2.58
N ASP A 120 -5.00 -15.67 -2.08
CA ASP A 120 -6.31 -16.14 -2.59
C ASP A 120 -7.41 -15.11 -2.37
N LEU A 121 -7.44 -14.48 -1.19
CA LEU A 121 -8.38 -13.40 -0.88
C LEU A 121 -8.20 -12.22 -1.84
N CYS A 122 -6.96 -11.91 -2.20
CA CYS A 122 -6.63 -10.85 -3.14
C CYS A 122 -7.08 -11.14 -4.57
N ILE A 123 -6.91 -12.37 -5.05
CA ILE A 123 -7.44 -12.81 -6.35
C ILE A 123 -8.97 -12.67 -6.38
N LEU A 124 -9.63 -13.15 -5.32
CA LEU A 124 -11.09 -13.07 -5.20
C LEU A 124 -11.59 -11.63 -5.17
N LEU A 125 -10.97 -10.76 -4.37
CA LEU A 125 -11.28 -9.33 -4.30
C LEU A 125 -11.07 -8.64 -5.64
N GLY A 126 -9.92 -8.85 -6.28
CA GLY A 126 -9.59 -8.25 -7.57
C GLY A 126 -10.64 -8.58 -8.62
N ASN A 127 -10.93 -9.87 -8.82
CA ASN A 127 -11.92 -10.34 -9.79
C ASN A 127 -13.33 -9.81 -9.47
N SER A 128 -13.71 -9.78 -8.20
CA SER A 128 -15.04 -9.30 -7.79
C SER A 128 -15.21 -7.81 -8.07
N LEU A 129 -14.19 -7.01 -7.76
CA LEU A 129 -14.19 -5.57 -8.00
C LEU A 129 -14.12 -5.24 -9.49
N ASP A 130 -13.34 -6.00 -10.28
CA ASP A 130 -13.30 -5.85 -11.73
C ASP A 130 -14.66 -6.11 -12.37
N ASN A 131 -15.33 -7.20 -11.96
CA ASN A 131 -16.68 -7.50 -12.42
C ASN A 131 -17.67 -6.39 -12.08
N ALA A 132 -17.58 -5.81 -10.88
CA ALA A 132 -18.45 -4.71 -10.46
C ALA A 132 -18.21 -3.43 -11.28
N ILE A 133 -16.94 -3.08 -11.53
CA ILE A 133 -16.56 -1.93 -12.35
C ILE A 133 -17.02 -2.13 -13.80
N GLU A 134 -16.83 -3.31 -14.36
CA GLU A 134 -17.26 -3.64 -15.72
C GLU A 134 -18.79 -3.52 -15.86
N ALA A 135 -19.54 -4.06 -14.89
CA ALA A 135 -20.99 -3.95 -14.86
C ALA A 135 -21.44 -2.48 -14.78
N CYS A 136 -20.82 -1.67 -13.93
CA CYS A 136 -21.09 -0.24 -13.83
C CYS A 136 -20.79 0.49 -15.15
N ASN A 137 -19.74 0.11 -15.85
CA ASN A 137 -19.38 0.71 -17.13
C ASN A 137 -20.37 0.40 -18.26
N LYS A 138 -21.07 -0.75 -18.19
CA LYS A 138 -22.13 -1.11 -19.14
C LYS A 138 -23.43 -0.33 -18.93
N ILE A 139 -23.57 0.42 -17.83
CA ILE A 139 -24.73 1.29 -17.59
C ILE A 139 -24.62 2.52 -18.51
N THR A 140 -25.46 2.52 -19.55
CA THR A 140 -25.61 3.63 -20.51
C THR A 140 -26.73 4.59 -20.15
N SER A 141 -27.61 4.21 -19.21
CA SER A 141 -28.72 5.05 -18.77
C SER A 141 -28.24 6.16 -17.83
N SER A 142 -28.54 7.41 -18.17
CA SER A 142 -28.20 8.59 -17.36
C SER A 142 -29.00 8.69 -16.05
N THR A 143 -30.05 7.88 -15.89
CA THR A 143 -30.91 7.86 -14.69
C THR A 143 -30.40 6.92 -13.61
N ILE A 144 -29.51 5.99 -13.95
CA ILE A 144 -28.99 4.99 -13.01
C ILE A 144 -27.60 5.43 -12.54
N LYS A 145 -27.47 5.67 -11.23
CA LYS A 145 -26.17 5.97 -10.63
C LYS A 145 -25.28 4.73 -10.62
N LYS A 146 -24.04 4.89 -11.09
CA LYS A 146 -22.99 3.88 -10.97
C LYS A 146 -22.45 3.89 -9.54
N LYS A 147 -22.71 2.83 -8.78
CA LYS A 147 -22.34 2.67 -7.37
C LYS A 147 -22.21 1.20 -7.02
#